data_AF-A0A1H0CQD7-F1
#
_entry.id   AF-A0A1H0CQD7-F1
#
_cell.length_a   1.000
_cell.length_b   1.000
_cell.length_c   1.000
_cell.angle_alpha   90.00
_cell.angle_beta   90.00
_cell.angle_gamma   90.00
#
_symmetry.space_group_name_H-M   'P 1'
#
loop_
_entity.id
_entity.type
_entity.pdbx_description
1 polymer ?
#
loop_
_entity_poly.entity_id
_entity_poly.type
_entity_poly.pdbx_seq_one_letter_code
_entity_poly.pdbx_strand_id
1 'polypeptide(L)'
;MIMGVEPVFWVELILLLAGMIMMIMAFNSAMRKFFKVEKQKPFTNVHMNDVHKKADWTVRGFVILYLIVGHFANIHREPAEQIWYFNFIFILVVSIVATEGVQAVMEKKYAENPNAYKLTLSRMIFVVLLLLVLIITDFFGLI
;
A
#
# COMPACT_ATOMS: atom_id res chain seq x y z
N MET A 1 28.39 21.04 -10.37
CA MET A 1 28.17 19.58 -10.43
C MET A 1 26.83 19.31 -9.75
N ILE A 2 25.74 19.38 -10.52
CA ILE A 2 24.42 18.93 -10.08
C ILE A 2 24.27 17.57 -10.77
N MET A 3 24.15 16.49 -9.99
CA MET A 3 23.72 15.19 -10.54
C MET A 3 22.26 15.38 -10.99
N GLY A 4 22.08 15.84 -12.22
CA GLY A 4 20.77 16.06 -12.81
C GLY A 4 20.22 14.70 -13.21
N VAL A 5 19.22 14.22 -12.47
CA VAL A 5 18.34 13.15 -12.90
C VAL A 5 17.89 13.47 -14.33
N GLU A 6 18.17 12.56 -15.28
CA GLU A 6 17.85 12.83 -16.67
C GLU A 6 16.34 13.09 -16.82
N PRO A 7 15.91 14.04 -17.66
CA PRO A 7 14.49 14.31 -17.89
C PRO A 7 13.69 13.05 -18.27
N VAL A 8 14.35 12.06 -18.89
CA VAL A 8 13.78 10.77 -19.29
C VAL A 8 13.32 9.96 -18.07
N PHE A 9 14.09 9.95 -16.98
CA PHE A 9 13.75 9.22 -15.75
C PHE A 9 12.39 9.65 -15.20
N TRP A 10 12.10 10.95 -15.16
CA TRP A 10 10.82 11.46 -14.65
C TRP A 10 9.64 11.02 -15.53
N VAL A 11 9.83 10.98 -16.85
CA VAL A 11 8.81 10.51 -17.79
C VAL A 11 8.54 9.02 -17.60
N GLU A 12 9.60 8.21 -17.51
CA GLU A 12 9.49 6.77 -17.26
C GLU A 12 8.81 6.48 -15.91
N LEU A 13 9.18 7.22 -14.85
CA LEU A 13 8.55 7.10 -13.54
C LEU A 13 7.06 7.46 -13.59
N ILE A 14 6.68 8.54 -14.26
CA ILE A 14 5.27 8.93 -14.43
C ILE A 14 4.50 7.85 -15.21
N LEU A 15 5.08 7.32 -16.28
CA LEU A 15 4.47 6.26 -17.08
C LEU A 15 4.28 4.97 -16.27
N LEU A 16 5.28 4.59 -15.49
CA LEU A 16 5.22 3.45 -14.59
C LEU A 16 4.10 3.64 -13.56
N LEU A 17 4.07 4.77 -12.85
CA LEU A 17 3.04 5.08 -11.85
C LEU A 17 1.64 5.12 -12.47
N ALA A 18 1.49 5.75 -13.64
CA ALA A 18 0.22 5.79 -14.37
C ALA A 18 -0.24 4.37 -14.76
N GLY A 19 0.68 3.53 -15.26
CA GLY A 19 0.44 2.13 -15.56
C GLY A 19 -0.04 1.34 -14.35
N MET A 20 0.62 1.49 -13.20
CA MET A 20 0.22 0.86 -11.95
C MET A 20 -1.19 1.28 -11.51
N ILE A 21 -1.47 2.58 -11.53
CA ILE A 21 -2.79 3.11 -11.15
C ILE A 21 -3.87 2.53 -12.07
N MET A 22 -3.63 2.51 -13.38
CA MET A 22 -4.54 1.90 -14.36
C MET A 22 -4.77 0.42 -14.07
N MET A 23 -3.73 -0.36 -13.80
CA MET A 23 -3.86 -1.78 -13.46
C MET A 23 -4.68 -1.99 -12.19
N ILE A 24 -4.43 -1.21 -11.13
CA ILE A 24 -5.18 -1.29 -9.88
C ILE A 24 -6.66 -0.94 -10.09
N MET A 25 -6.95 0.11 -10.85
CA MET A 25 -8.33 0.51 -11.17
C MET A 25 -9.05 -0.55 -12.00
N ALA A 26 -8.37 -1.10 -13.02
CA ALA A 26 -8.92 -2.16 -13.87
C ALA A 26 -9.22 -3.43 -13.06
N PHE A 27 -8.28 -3.88 -12.24
CA PHE A 27 -8.44 -5.03 -11.36
C PHE A 27 -9.60 -4.83 -10.38
N ASN A 28 -9.65 -3.67 -9.70
CA ASN A 28 -10.72 -3.36 -8.75
C ASN A 28 -12.10 -3.34 -9.44
N SER A 29 -12.19 -2.78 -10.66
CA SER A 29 -13.42 -2.79 -11.44
C SER A 29 -13.86 -4.21 -11.84
N ALA A 30 -12.91 -5.05 -12.26
CA ALA A 30 -13.18 -6.45 -12.61
C ALA A 30 -13.62 -7.27 -11.40
N MET A 31 -12.87 -7.22 -10.29
CA MET A 31 -13.19 -7.96 -9.07
C MET A 31 -14.50 -7.51 -8.44
N ARG A 32 -14.83 -6.22 -8.56
CA ARG A 32 -16.10 -5.71 -8.06
C ARG A 32 -17.31 -6.33 -8.78
N LYS A 33 -17.21 -6.54 -10.10
CA LYS A 33 -18.21 -7.29 -10.87
C LYS A 33 -18.22 -8.77 -10.46
N PHE A 34 -17.06 -9.38 -10.28
CA PHE A 34 -16.93 -10.79 -9.89
C PHE A 34 -17.57 -11.09 -8.53
N PHE A 35 -17.29 -10.27 -7.52
CA PHE A 35 -17.83 -10.43 -6.17
C PHE A 35 -19.23 -9.85 -5.96
N LYS A 36 -19.85 -9.29 -7.02
CA LYS A 36 -21.17 -8.64 -6.97
C LYS A 36 -21.23 -7.57 -5.86
N VAL A 37 -20.17 -6.77 -5.74
CA VAL A 37 -20.10 -5.68 -4.76
C VAL A 37 -20.62 -4.41 -5.41
N GLU A 38 -21.69 -3.85 -4.85
CA GLU A 38 -22.27 -2.59 -5.35
C GLU A 38 -21.30 -1.42 -5.19
N LYS A 39 -21.55 -0.33 -5.93
CA LYS A 39 -20.66 0.83 -5.87
C LYS A 39 -21.04 1.53 -4.59
N GLN A 40 -20.29 1.28 -3.53
CA GLN A 40 -20.40 2.15 -2.38
C GLN A 40 -20.03 3.56 -2.85
N LYS A 41 -20.84 4.55 -2.45
CA LYS A 41 -20.51 5.95 -2.74
C LYS A 41 -19.15 6.21 -2.08
N PRO A 42 -18.21 6.90 -2.74
CA PRO A 42 -16.85 7.12 -2.21
C PRO A 42 -16.80 7.90 -0.87
N PHE A 43 -17.94 8.26 -0.28
CA PHE A 43 -18.07 9.13 0.90
C PHE A 43 -19.12 8.70 1.93
N THR A 44 -19.86 7.59 1.74
CA THR A 44 -20.77 7.09 2.80
C THR A 44 -19.96 6.27 3.80
N ASN A 45 -19.47 6.96 4.84
CA ASN A 45 -18.81 6.44 6.04
C ASN A 45 -17.41 5.81 5.84
N VAL A 46 -16.41 6.70 5.74
CA VAL A 46 -14.97 6.37 5.87
C VAL A 46 -14.63 5.69 7.22
N HIS A 47 -15.54 5.74 8.20
CA HIS A 47 -15.45 4.97 9.43
C HIS A 47 -16.81 4.32 9.72
N MET A 48 -16.92 3.03 9.44
CA MET A 48 -18.12 2.24 9.74
C MET A 48 -18.35 2.10 11.27
N ASN A 49 -17.32 2.40 12.08
CA ASN A 49 -17.31 2.36 13.54
C ASN A 49 -16.09 3.15 14.09
N ASP A 50 -16.20 3.79 15.27
CA ASP A 50 -15.07 4.47 15.94
C ASP A 50 -13.88 3.52 16.20
N VAL A 51 -14.16 2.22 16.28
CA VAL A 51 -13.16 1.16 16.38
C VAL A 51 -12.23 1.14 15.15
N HIS A 52 -12.76 1.33 13.93
CA HIS A 52 -11.92 1.36 12.72
C HIS A 52 -11.00 2.57 12.73
N LYS A 53 -11.54 3.73 13.11
CA LYS A 53 -10.77 4.98 13.24
C LYS A 53 -9.62 4.83 14.22
N LYS A 54 -9.89 4.22 15.38
CA LYS A 54 -8.87 3.98 16.40
C LYS A 54 -7.83 2.98 15.91
N ALA A 55 -8.22 1.93 15.22
CA ALA A 55 -7.30 0.94 14.66
C ALA A 55 -6.37 1.57 13.61
N ASP A 56 -6.90 2.35 12.68
CA ASP A 56 -6.11 3.03 11.64
C ASP A 56 -5.13 4.03 12.25
N TRP A 57 -5.58 4.84 13.21
CA TRP A 57 -4.69 5.75 13.95
C TRP A 57 -3.61 5.00 14.74
N THR A 58 -3.94 3.84 15.29
CA THR A 58 -2.98 2.99 16.01
C THR A 58 -1.92 2.48 15.05
N VAL A 59 -2.32 1.91 13.90
CA VAL A 59 -1.39 1.44 12.85
C VAL A 59 -0.48 2.58 12.39
N ARG A 60 -1.04 3.76 12.11
CA ARG A 60 -0.26 4.94 11.71
C ARG A 60 0.73 5.39 12.78
N GLY A 61 0.32 5.43 14.04
CA GLY A 61 1.20 5.76 15.16
C GLY A 61 2.37 4.78 15.29
N PHE A 62 2.09 3.47 15.18
CA PHE A 62 3.13 2.44 15.17
C PHE A 62 4.08 2.58 13.99
N VAL A 63 3.57 2.83 12.78
CA VAL A 63 4.40 3.03 11.58
C VAL A 63 5.32 4.23 11.74
N ILE A 64 4.82 5.37 12.22
CA ILE A 64 5.62 6.57 12.46
C ILE A 64 6.71 6.29 13.50
N LEU A 65 6.35 5.67 14.64
CA LEU A 65 7.31 5.30 15.66
C LEU A 65 8.40 4.37 15.10
N TYR A 66 8.00 3.38 14.31
CA TYR A 66 8.91 2.42 13.70
C TYR A 66 9.85 3.07 12.67
N LEU A 67 9.36 4.04 11.88
CA LEU A 67 10.20 4.84 10.97
C LEU A 67 11.24 5.67 11.74
N ILE A 68 10.83 6.31 12.83
CA ILE A 68 11.74 7.10 13.68
C ILE A 68 12.82 6.19 14.27
N VAL A 69 12.42 5.07 14.88
CA VAL A 69 13.35 4.10 15.47
C VAL A 69 14.28 3.52 14.41
N GLY A 70 13.74 3.15 13.25
CA GLY A 70 14.53 2.60 12.14
C GLY A 70 15.55 3.58 11.59
N HIS A 71 15.17 4.86 11.48
CA HIS A 71 16.08 5.93 11.07
C HIS A 71 17.25 6.07 12.05
N PHE A 72 16.97 6.23 13.35
CA PHE A 72 18.02 6.34 14.37
C PHE A 72 18.86 5.07 14.49
N ALA A 73 18.26 3.89 14.27
CA ALA A 73 19.01 2.65 14.24
C ALA A 73 20.02 2.66 13.09
N ASN A 74 19.62 3.04 11.87
CA ASN A 74 20.46 2.91 10.67
C ASN A 74 21.34 4.12 10.35
N ILE A 75 21.18 5.26 11.02
CA ILE A 75 21.89 6.51 10.66
C ILE A 75 23.43 6.39 10.76
N HIS A 76 23.95 5.52 11.65
CA HIS A 76 25.39 5.29 11.81
C HIS A 76 25.90 4.04 11.08
N ARG A 77 25.03 3.33 10.33
CA ARG A 77 25.40 2.11 9.62
C ARG A 77 25.73 2.42 8.17
N GLU A 78 26.74 1.72 7.64
CA GLU A 78 27.00 1.74 6.21
C GLU A 78 25.81 1.12 5.44
N PRO A 79 25.59 1.50 4.17
CA PRO A 79 24.46 1.02 3.38
C PRO A 79 24.32 -0.52 3.35
N ALA A 80 25.44 -1.24 3.28
CA ALA A 80 25.46 -2.71 3.25
C ALA A 80 25.11 -3.36 4.60
N GLU A 81 25.26 -2.62 5.71
CA GLU A 81 24.99 -3.09 7.07
C GLU A 81 23.63 -2.61 7.60
N GLN A 82 22.89 -1.85 6.80
CA GLN A 82 21.58 -1.36 7.20
C GLN A 82 20.63 -2.51 7.51
N ILE A 83 19.91 -2.36 8.61
CA ILE A 83 18.90 -3.32 9.02
C ILE A 83 17.75 -3.26 8.01
N TRP A 84 17.63 -4.30 7.19
CA TRP A 84 16.74 -4.38 6.05
C TRP A 84 15.25 -4.18 6.41
N TYR A 85 14.79 -4.67 7.57
CA TYR A 85 13.39 -4.52 7.99
C TYR A 85 13.05 -3.11 8.50
N PHE A 86 14.05 -2.26 8.73
CA PHE A 86 13.84 -0.82 8.95
C PHE A 86 13.86 0.00 7.65
N ASN A 87 13.98 -0.67 6.50
CA ASN A 87 13.89 -0.01 5.20
C ASN A 87 12.48 0.56 4.97
N PHE A 88 12.43 1.78 4.41
CA PHE A 88 11.18 2.50 4.12
C PHE A 88 10.19 1.68 3.29
N ILE A 89 10.67 0.97 2.26
CA ILE A 89 9.84 0.15 1.37
C ILE A 89 9.20 -1.01 2.15
N PHE A 90 9.98 -1.69 2.99
CA PHE A 90 9.46 -2.78 3.82
C PHE A 90 8.37 -2.28 4.77
N ILE A 91 8.61 -1.15 5.44
CA ILE A 91 7.65 -0.54 6.35
C ILE A 91 6.37 -0.13 5.63
N LEU A 92 6.49 0.45 4.42
CA LEU A 92 5.33 0.78 3.59
C LEU A 92 4.49 -0.45 3.26
N VAL A 93 5.11 -1.55 2.78
CA VAL A 93 4.40 -2.78 2.45
C VAL A 93 3.66 -3.34 3.67
N VAL A 94 4.34 -3.43 4.82
CA VAL A 94 3.72 -3.89 6.08
C VAL A 94 2.57 -2.98 6.50
N SER A 95 2.71 -1.66 6.35
CA SER A 95 1.66 -0.70 6.70
C SER A 95 0.40 -0.85 5.83
N ILE A 96 0.57 -1.12 4.53
CA ILE A 96 -0.53 -1.35 3.60
C ILE A 96 -1.27 -2.62 3.99
N VAL A 97 -0.54 -3.72 4.23
CA VAL A 97 -1.12 -5.00 4.64
C VAL A 97 -1.86 -4.86 5.98
N ALA A 98 -1.29 -4.14 6.95
CA ALA A 98 -1.93 -3.92 8.24
C ALA A 98 -3.22 -3.11 8.10
N THR A 99 -3.20 -2.01 7.34
CA THR A 99 -4.35 -1.11 7.19
C THR A 99 -5.49 -1.78 6.40
N GLU A 100 -5.16 -2.37 5.25
CA GLU A 100 -6.14 -3.10 4.41
C GLU A 100 -6.64 -4.38 5.11
N GLY A 101 -5.79 -5.03 5.92
CA GLY A 101 -6.18 -6.16 6.74
C GLY A 101 -7.19 -5.77 7.82
N VAL A 102 -6.96 -4.67 8.54
CA VAL A 102 -7.92 -4.09 9.48
C VAL A 102 -9.24 -3.77 8.76
N GLN A 103 -9.17 -3.15 7.58
CA GLN A 103 -10.35 -2.84 6.78
C GLN A 103 -11.12 -4.12 6.39
N ALA A 104 -10.44 -5.16 5.89
CA ALA A 104 -11.08 -6.42 5.52
C ALA A 104 -11.75 -7.11 6.71
N VAL A 105 -11.14 -7.06 7.91
CA VAL A 105 -11.75 -7.58 9.14
C VAL A 105 -13.00 -6.79 9.52
N MET A 106 -12.94 -5.45 9.43
CA MET A 106 -14.08 -4.59 9.73
C MET A 106 -15.21 -4.80 8.71
N GLU A 107 -14.90 -4.91 7.42
CA GLU A 107 -15.89 -5.20 6.39
C GLU A 107 -16.53 -6.58 6.60
N LYS A 108 -15.74 -7.60 6.97
CA LYS A 108 -16.30 -8.93 7.26
C LYS A 108 -17.29 -8.90 8.45
N LYS A 109 -17.04 -8.05 9.44
CA LYS A 109 -17.84 -7.99 10.68
C LYS A 109 -19.01 -7.01 10.61
N TYR A 110 -18.87 -5.92 9.86
CA TYR A 110 -19.79 -4.78 9.91
C TYR A 110 -20.36 -4.38 8.56
N ALA A 111 -19.83 -4.87 7.42
CA ALA A 111 -20.34 -4.43 6.12
C ALA A 111 -21.76 -4.94 5.85
N GLU A 112 -22.58 -4.07 5.25
CA GLU A 112 -23.89 -4.44 4.71
C GLU A 112 -23.77 -5.53 3.63
N ASN A 113 -22.70 -5.48 2.82
CA ASN A 113 -22.41 -6.49 1.81
C ASN A 113 -21.38 -7.51 2.35
N PRO A 114 -21.77 -8.78 2.54
CA PRO A 114 -20.88 -9.80 3.10
C PRO A 114 -19.72 -10.20 2.17
N ASN A 115 -19.75 -9.80 0.90
CA ASN A 115 -18.64 -10.02 -0.05
C ASN A 115 -17.66 -8.83 -0.13
N ALA A 116 -17.92 -7.71 0.55
CA ALA A 116 -17.05 -6.53 0.50
C ALA A 116 -15.60 -6.86 0.92
N TYR A 117 -15.44 -7.63 2.02
CA TYR A 117 -14.11 -8.02 2.49
C TYR A 117 -13.32 -8.84 1.46
N LYS A 118 -13.98 -9.61 0.59
CA LYS A 118 -13.33 -10.40 -0.45
C LYS A 118 -12.73 -9.50 -1.52
N LEU A 119 -13.42 -8.42 -1.86
CA LEU A 119 -12.92 -7.40 -2.78
C LEU A 119 -11.68 -6.72 -2.18
N THR A 120 -11.76 -6.26 -0.93
CA THR A 120 -10.64 -5.61 -0.23
C THR A 120 -9.44 -6.54 -0.11
N LEU A 121 -9.65 -7.81 0.30
CA LEU A 121 -8.59 -8.80 0.40
C LEU A 121 -7.94 -9.08 -0.97
N SER A 122 -8.74 -9.23 -2.03
CA SER A 122 -8.22 -9.45 -3.38
C SER A 122 -7.41 -8.27 -3.90
N ARG A 123 -7.87 -7.04 -3.63
CA ARG A 123 -7.18 -5.80 -3.97
C ARG A 123 -5.85 -5.68 -3.22
N MET A 124 -5.86 -5.94 -1.91
CA MET A 124 -4.66 -5.93 -1.08
C MET A 124 -3.62 -6.92 -1.60
N ILE A 125 -4.01 -8.17 -1.86
CA ILE A 125 -3.11 -9.20 -2.41
C ILE A 125 -2.55 -8.76 -3.76
N PHE A 126 -3.38 -8.23 -4.65
CA PHE A 126 -2.94 -7.74 -5.95
C PHE A 126 -1.92 -6.60 -5.83
N VAL A 127 -2.16 -5.62 -4.97
CA VAL A 127 -1.22 -4.50 -4.72
C VAL A 127 0.09 -5.02 -4.14
N VAL A 128 0.07 -5.94 -3.18
CA VAL A 128 1.28 -6.53 -2.61
C VAL A 128 2.08 -7.27 -3.68
N LEU A 129 1.44 -8.08 -4.52
CA LEU A 129 2.12 -8.77 -5.63
C LEU A 129 2.72 -7.78 -6.62
N LEU A 130 2.01 -6.72 -6.95
CA LEU A 130 2.48 -5.68 -7.86
C LEU A 130 3.71 -4.96 -7.28
N LEU A 131 3.70 -4.62 -5.98
CA LEU A 131 4.87 -4.06 -5.29
C LEU A 131 6.05 -5.03 -5.27
N LEU A 132 5.81 -6.33 -5.01
CA LEU A 132 6.86 -7.34 -5.04
C LEU A 132 7.49 -7.46 -6.43
N VAL A 133 6.69 -7.44 -7.50
CA VAL A 133 7.20 -7.44 -8.88
C VAL A 133 8.10 -6.24 -9.09
N LEU A 134 7.67 -5.02 -8.71
CA LEU A 134 8.49 -3.82 -8.85
C LEU A 134 9.81 -3.90 -8.10
N ILE A 135 9.80 -4.41 -6.87
CA ILE A 135 11.03 -4.52 -6.07
C ILE A 135 11.98 -5.54 -6.70
N ILE A 136 11.47 -6.69 -7.17
CA ILE A 136 12.30 -7.74 -7.76
C ILE A 136 12.84 -7.34 -9.14
N THR A 137 12.09 -6.56 -9.91
CA THR A 137 12.52 -6.08 -11.24
C THR A 137 13.28 -4.76 -11.20
N ASP A 138 13.63 -4.27 -10.01
CA ASP A 138 14.24 -2.95 -9.80
C ASP A 138 13.49 -1.83 -10.55
N PHE A 139 12.18 -1.81 -10.36
CA PHE A 139 11.23 -0.92 -11.04
C PHE A 139 11.30 -1.02 -12.56
N PHE A 140 11.56 -2.24 -13.07
CA PHE A 140 11.82 -2.53 -14.49
C PHE A 140 13.13 -1.91 -15.01
N GLY A 141 14.16 -1.87 -14.17
CA GLY A 141 15.48 -1.29 -14.50
C GLY A 141 15.50 0.23 -14.49
N LEU A 142 14.55 0.85 -13.77
CA LEU A 142 14.44 2.30 -13.63
C LEU A 142 15.33 2.82 -12.49
N ILE A 143 15.71 1.94 -11.56
CA ILE A 143 16.65 2.17 -10.45
C ILE A 143 17.94 1.38 -10.69
#